data_AF-A0A3N2RJH8-F1
#
_entry.id   AF-A0A3N2RJH8-F1
#
_cell.length_a   1.000
_cell.length_b   1.000
_cell.length_c   1.000
_cell.angle_alpha   90.00
_cell.angle_beta   90.00
_cell.angle_gamma   90.00
#
_symmetry.space_group_name_H-M   'P 1'
#
loop_
_entity.id
_entity.type
_entity.pdbx_description
1 polymer ?
#
loop_
_entity_poly.entity_id
_entity_poly.type
_entity_poly.pdbx_seq_one_letter_code
_entity_poly.pdbx_strand_id
1 'polypeptide(L)'
;MRSSGTWIPPRWPGCSAWARTATRDNARRTHAHPDSRRRALGQERAGRTPGRRPCRRRLPGHRAAAGRRDGRAHRPPSRAPAGGLGLRGRAGRPGRGAARARGAAALRAGRLPDPVAEQPARRQRPLAVPSRTRRLARGRACAAGHAAVRQQRSRPRRGADGRVEPALRRRGRAPASGAGRGLRAGGVGGGRPAAGVEGAGAVSGEDRNPANAENPDLNDETPWWLRECLRADEDSAAQARARQDQLTKPPGSLGRLEELAVRLAGLQRSQRPSLQRVWISVFAADHGVAAEGVSAFPQAVTGEMLRNFAGGGAAIAVLARSLGASLDVVNLGTVNDPGPIKGVHRAIVAASTANFCEAAAMTPAQLRAALAAGAASVRAARDAGAQLFVGGEMGIANTTAAAALASALLGCAPARLAGAGTGLDAAGIAHKIAVIERALALHADAGSDWERLRRLGGFEIAALAGAYIACAQAGVAVLVDGFIATVAALAAQRLNPGCGPWLLYAHRSHERGHAALLDALDAQPLLDLGLRLGEASGAAVAVPLLRLACELHAGMATFAQAGVSGANGSQSDPAAARA
;
A
#
# COMPACT_ATOMS: atom_id res chain seq x y z
N MET A 1 -7.60 -57.75 -2.92
CA MET A 1 -7.90 -56.89 -1.75
C MET A 1 -7.61 -55.43 -2.09
N ARG A 2 -8.64 -54.58 -2.14
CA ARG A 2 -8.56 -53.10 -2.07
C ARG A 2 -9.87 -52.63 -1.44
N SER A 3 -9.82 -51.87 -0.36
CA SER A 3 -11.01 -51.42 0.39
C SER A 3 -11.16 -49.90 0.28
N SER A 4 -12.15 -49.45 -0.49
CA SER A 4 -12.54 -48.04 -0.56
C SER A 4 -13.56 -47.73 0.54
N GLY A 5 -13.12 -47.10 1.63
CA GLY A 5 -14.00 -46.64 2.70
C GLY A 5 -14.67 -45.31 2.36
N THR A 6 -15.95 -45.34 1.97
CA THR A 6 -16.75 -44.14 1.71
C THR A 6 -17.26 -43.56 3.04
N TRP A 7 -17.01 -42.28 3.30
CA TRP A 7 -17.48 -41.60 4.51
C TRP A 7 -18.94 -41.15 4.36
N ILE A 8 -19.77 -41.34 5.40
CA ILE A 8 -21.21 -41.05 5.39
C ILE A 8 -21.53 -40.03 6.50
N PRO A 9 -22.09 -38.84 6.20
CA PRO A 9 -22.53 -37.90 7.21
C PRO A 9 -23.90 -38.31 7.81
N PRO A 10 -24.16 -38.07 9.10
CA PRO A 10 -25.43 -38.39 9.74
C PRO A 10 -26.57 -37.48 9.26
N ARG A 11 -27.78 -38.04 9.11
CA ARG A 11 -29.01 -37.27 8.84
C ARG A 11 -29.74 -36.95 10.15
N TRP A 12 -30.08 -35.68 10.33
CA TRP A 12 -31.14 -35.28 11.28
C TRP A 12 -32.51 -35.32 10.59
N PRO A 13 -33.57 -35.85 11.24
CA PRO A 13 -34.93 -35.82 10.71
C PRO A 13 -35.68 -34.53 11.11
N GLY A 14 -36.58 -34.06 10.24
CA GLY A 14 -37.68 -33.18 10.65
C GLY A 14 -37.59 -31.68 10.29
N CYS A 15 -37.66 -31.33 8.99
CA CYS A 15 -38.72 -30.43 8.48
C CYS A 15 -38.72 -30.32 6.94
N SER A 16 -39.83 -30.76 6.34
CA SER A 16 -40.33 -30.30 5.03
C SER A 16 -40.80 -28.83 5.14
N ALA A 17 -40.88 -28.02 4.08
CA ALA A 17 -40.64 -28.17 2.63
C ALA A 17 -40.12 -26.79 2.10
N TRP A 18 -39.46 -26.66 0.95
CA TRP A 18 -40.00 -26.86 -0.41
C TRP A 18 -38.98 -27.35 -1.45
N ALA A 19 -39.48 -27.88 -2.56
CA ALA A 19 -38.75 -28.32 -3.76
C ALA A 19 -37.97 -27.15 -4.40
N ARG A 20 -36.75 -27.33 -4.96
CA ARG A 20 -36.42 -27.98 -6.26
C ARG A 20 -37.26 -27.41 -7.43
N THR A 21 -36.71 -27.06 -8.60
CA THR A 21 -35.42 -27.40 -9.26
C THR A 21 -35.01 -26.21 -10.18
N ALA A 22 -33.88 -26.15 -10.89
CA ALA A 22 -33.31 -27.11 -11.85
C ALA A 22 -31.79 -26.98 -12.02
N THR A 23 -31.19 -28.00 -12.67
CA THR A 23 -29.75 -28.11 -12.96
C THR A 23 -29.38 -27.53 -14.34
N ARG A 24 -28.08 -27.49 -14.62
CA ARG A 24 -27.50 -27.53 -15.98
C ARG A 24 -28.08 -28.78 -16.73
N ASP A 25 -28.08 -28.89 -18.06
CA ASP A 25 -26.93 -28.60 -18.94
C ASP A 25 -27.26 -28.54 -20.46
N ASN A 26 -26.26 -28.09 -21.24
CA ASN A 26 -25.91 -28.45 -22.63
C ASN A 26 -26.68 -27.97 -23.90
N ALA A 27 -25.89 -27.31 -24.77
CA ALA A 27 -25.75 -27.48 -26.24
C ALA A 27 -26.86 -27.19 -27.31
N ARG A 28 -26.59 -26.14 -28.10
CA ARG A 28 -26.46 -26.09 -29.59
C ARG A 28 -27.58 -26.67 -30.52
N ARG A 29 -28.25 -25.77 -31.28
CA ARG A 29 -28.35 -25.72 -32.79
C ARG A 29 -29.45 -24.71 -33.23
N THR A 30 -29.10 -23.57 -33.86
CA THR A 30 -28.99 -23.23 -35.31
C THR A 30 -30.30 -23.00 -36.10
N HIS A 31 -30.50 -21.76 -36.57
CA HIS A 31 -31.43 -21.28 -37.63
C HIS A 31 -32.96 -21.49 -37.39
N ALA A 32 -33.90 -20.66 -37.88
CA ALA A 32 -33.87 -19.58 -38.89
C ALA A 32 -34.87 -18.43 -38.63
N HIS A 33 -34.79 -17.37 -39.46
CA HIS A 33 -35.79 -16.29 -39.69
C HIS A 33 -36.84 -16.78 -40.77
N PRO A 34 -37.89 -16.03 -41.22
CA PRO A 34 -38.20 -14.59 -40.99
C PRO A 34 -39.70 -14.17 -40.86
N ASP A 35 -39.89 -12.85 -40.73
CA ASP A 35 -40.99 -11.97 -41.25
C ASP A 35 -42.48 -12.32 -41.04
N SER A 36 -43.19 -11.38 -40.39
CA SER A 36 -44.43 -10.80 -40.95
C SER A 36 -44.57 -9.33 -40.53
N ARG A 37 -45.36 -8.53 -41.27
CA ARG A 37 -45.24 -7.05 -41.33
C ARG A 37 -46.54 -6.29 -41.03
N ARG A 38 -46.38 -4.96 -40.88
CA ARG A 38 -47.37 -3.84 -40.85
C ARG A 38 -47.83 -3.44 -39.43
N ARG A 39 -47.83 -2.18 -38.99
CA ARG A 39 -48.03 -0.80 -39.54
C ARG A 39 -49.48 -0.27 -39.48
N ALA A 40 -49.77 0.48 -38.41
CA ALA A 40 -50.52 1.75 -38.36
C ALA A 40 -50.08 2.43 -37.03
N LEU A 41 -49.66 3.69 -36.89
CA LEU A 41 -50.09 5.01 -37.41
C LEU A 41 -51.46 5.49 -36.90
N GLY A 42 -51.42 6.53 -36.06
CA GLY A 42 -52.55 7.33 -35.56
C GLY A 42 -52.00 8.46 -34.67
N GLN A 43 -52.42 9.70 -34.89
CA GLN A 43 -51.88 10.91 -34.22
C GLN A 43 -52.93 11.65 -33.38
N GLU A 44 -52.46 12.19 -32.25
CA GLU A 44 -52.88 13.41 -31.49
C GLU A 44 -54.36 13.85 -31.30
N ARG A 45 -54.54 14.62 -30.20
CA ARG A 45 -55.58 15.65 -29.89
C ARG A 45 -56.94 15.15 -29.36
N ALA A 46 -57.67 15.90 -28.51
CA ALA A 46 -57.34 16.91 -27.46
C ALA A 46 -58.63 17.26 -26.67
N GLY A 47 -58.59 17.56 -25.35
CA GLY A 47 -59.83 18.04 -24.66
C GLY A 47 -59.88 18.21 -23.12
N ARG A 48 -59.50 19.40 -22.63
CA ARG A 48 -60.14 20.21 -21.55
C ARG A 48 -60.83 19.57 -20.30
N THR A 49 -60.19 19.71 -19.12
CA THR A 49 -60.60 20.44 -17.87
C THR A 49 -62.08 20.63 -17.43
N PRO A 50 -62.42 20.94 -16.14
CA PRO A 50 -61.62 21.02 -14.88
C PRO A 50 -62.27 20.41 -13.59
N GLY A 51 -61.58 20.46 -12.43
CA GLY A 51 -62.14 20.20 -11.08
C GLY A 51 -61.45 21.03 -9.97
N ARG A 52 -62.13 21.31 -8.83
CA ARG A 52 -61.69 22.31 -7.81
C ARG A 52 -61.44 21.75 -6.38
N ARG A 53 -60.26 22.08 -5.84
CA ARG A 53 -59.82 22.40 -4.44
C ARG A 53 -60.28 21.54 -3.20
N PRO A 54 -59.42 21.40 -2.14
CA PRO A 54 -59.68 20.56 -0.95
C PRO A 54 -59.90 21.33 0.39
N CYS A 55 -60.44 20.67 1.45
CA CYS A 55 -60.06 20.94 2.87
C CYS A 55 -60.66 20.02 3.99
N ARG A 56 -59.89 19.92 5.10
CA ARG A 56 -60.28 19.82 6.55
C ARG A 56 -60.67 18.49 7.28
N ARG A 57 -59.77 18.13 8.23
CA ARG A 57 -59.95 17.94 9.71
C ARG A 57 -60.90 16.87 10.31
N ARG A 58 -60.42 16.20 11.38
CA ARG A 58 -60.91 16.37 12.78
C ARG A 58 -59.91 15.88 13.87
N LEU A 59 -60.21 16.20 15.13
CA LEU A 59 -59.52 15.89 16.41
C LEU A 59 -60.58 15.42 17.44
N PRO A 60 -60.24 14.75 18.57
CA PRO A 60 -59.98 15.41 19.88
C PRO A 60 -58.88 14.70 20.75
N GLY A 61 -58.49 15.10 21.97
CA GLY A 61 -58.73 16.31 22.81
C GLY A 61 -58.44 16.10 24.33
N HIS A 62 -58.13 17.19 25.09
CA HIS A 62 -57.92 17.30 26.58
C HIS A 62 -56.54 16.85 27.14
N ARG A 63 -55.68 17.69 27.81
CA ARG A 63 -55.70 18.42 29.14
C ARG A 63 -55.27 17.53 30.34
N ALA A 64 -54.56 17.94 31.41
CA ALA A 64 -53.67 19.07 31.82
C ALA A 64 -53.05 18.72 33.24
N ALA A 65 -52.24 19.45 34.05
CA ALA A 65 -51.55 20.77 34.04
C ALA A 65 -50.47 20.87 35.19
N ALA A 66 -49.61 21.92 35.19
CA ALA A 66 -48.72 22.42 36.29
C ALA A 66 -47.53 21.54 36.81
N GLY A 67 -46.40 22.07 37.33
CA GLY A 67 -45.91 23.46 37.47
C GLY A 67 -44.52 23.59 38.16
N ARG A 68 -44.00 24.83 38.33
CA ARG A 68 -42.62 25.28 38.75
C ARG A 68 -41.58 25.21 37.61
N ARG A 69 -40.79 26.24 37.22
CA ARG A 69 -39.99 27.32 37.88
C ARG A 69 -38.66 26.84 38.47
N ASP A 70 -37.49 27.47 38.26
CA ASP A 70 -37.03 28.61 37.41
C ASP A 70 -35.48 28.49 37.26
N GLY A 71 -34.72 29.15 36.36
CA GLY A 71 -35.07 30.08 35.27
C GLY A 71 -33.97 31.16 35.02
N ARG A 72 -33.13 31.05 33.98
CA ARG A 72 -32.18 32.09 33.48
C ARG A 72 -32.04 32.06 31.94
N ALA A 73 -31.71 33.20 31.32
CA ALA A 73 -31.93 33.44 29.87
C ALA A 73 -30.72 34.05 29.11
N HIS A 74 -30.79 34.02 27.77
CA HIS A 74 -29.80 34.56 26.81
C HIS A 74 -29.84 36.10 26.66
N ARG A 75 -28.72 36.73 26.22
CA ARG A 75 -28.56 37.28 24.85
C ARG A 75 -27.16 37.91 24.58
N PRO A 76 -26.79 38.23 23.31
CA PRO A 76 -25.42 38.59 22.90
C PRO A 76 -25.27 40.11 22.54
N PRO A 77 -24.42 40.61 21.59
CA PRO A 77 -23.47 41.69 21.89
C PRO A 77 -23.77 43.06 21.24
N SER A 78 -22.97 44.09 21.58
CA SER A 78 -23.06 45.46 21.05
C SER A 78 -21.69 46.04 20.61
N ARG A 79 -21.68 47.23 19.99
CA ARG A 79 -20.51 47.87 19.34
C ARG A 79 -20.18 49.26 19.93
N ALA A 80 -18.88 49.58 19.98
CA ALA A 80 -18.28 50.93 20.00
C ALA A 80 -18.64 51.82 21.23
N PRO A 81 -17.92 52.94 21.51
CA PRO A 81 -17.74 54.10 20.62
C PRO A 81 -16.26 54.51 20.39
N ALA A 82 -16.02 55.73 19.88
CA ALA A 82 -14.71 56.29 19.56
C ALA A 82 -14.49 57.68 20.22
N GLY A 83 -13.24 58.17 20.24
CA GLY A 83 -12.91 59.55 20.65
C GLY A 83 -11.41 59.86 20.53
N GLY A 84 -11.06 61.04 19.99
CA GLY A 84 -9.68 61.54 19.84
C GLY A 84 -9.52 62.48 18.63
N LEU A 85 -9.25 63.76 18.87
CA LEU A 85 -9.19 64.83 17.85
C LEU A 85 -7.80 65.49 17.80
N GLY A 86 -7.37 65.96 16.61
CA GLY A 86 -6.12 66.71 16.41
C GLY A 86 -6.06 67.45 15.06
N LEU A 87 -5.43 68.63 15.02
CA LEU A 87 -5.43 69.64 13.93
C LEU A 87 -3.99 70.16 13.68
N ARG A 88 -3.51 70.61 12.51
CA ARG A 88 -4.00 70.99 11.15
C ARG A 88 -2.93 70.52 10.11
N GLY A 89 -3.01 70.69 8.78
CA GLY A 89 -3.97 71.31 7.83
C GLY A 89 -3.29 71.71 6.50
N ARG A 90 -4.06 72.28 5.55
CA ARG A 90 -3.68 72.96 4.27
C ARG A 90 -2.91 72.20 3.14
N ALA A 91 -3.66 71.95 2.06
CA ALA A 91 -3.40 72.31 0.65
C ALA A 91 -2.22 71.70 -0.17
N GLY A 92 -2.53 71.22 -1.39
CA GLY A 92 -1.55 70.85 -2.43
C GLY A 92 -2.12 69.99 -3.58
N ARG A 93 -2.46 70.60 -4.72
CA ARG A 93 -2.93 69.97 -6.00
C ARG A 93 -2.96 71.06 -7.10
N PRO A 94 -3.09 70.77 -8.41
CA PRO A 94 -3.13 69.47 -9.10
C PRO A 94 -2.31 69.40 -10.43
N GLY A 95 -2.37 68.23 -11.10
CA GLY A 95 -2.23 68.12 -12.56
C GLY A 95 -2.05 66.67 -13.03
N ARG A 96 -2.30 66.28 -14.29
CA ARG A 96 -3.47 66.38 -15.22
C ARG A 96 -3.00 65.72 -16.54
N GLY A 97 -3.89 65.06 -17.30
CA GLY A 97 -3.55 64.25 -18.49
C GLY A 97 -3.70 62.74 -18.19
N ALA A 98 -4.52 61.92 -18.86
CA ALA A 98 -5.33 62.04 -20.09
C ALA A 98 -4.50 62.14 -21.40
N ALA A 99 -4.76 61.36 -22.47
CA ALA A 99 -5.82 60.36 -22.70
C ALA A 99 -5.45 59.27 -23.76
N ARG A 100 -6.40 58.34 -23.99
CA ARG A 100 -6.68 57.45 -25.15
C ARG A 100 -5.89 57.76 -26.46
N ALA A 101 -5.57 56.81 -27.35
CA ALA A 101 -6.50 55.82 -27.93
C ALA A 101 -5.84 54.73 -28.84
N ARG A 102 -6.62 53.67 -29.10
CA ARG A 102 -6.74 52.85 -30.35
C ARG A 102 -5.51 52.61 -31.25
N GLY A 103 -5.22 51.34 -31.51
CA GLY A 103 -4.58 50.85 -32.74
C GLY A 103 -5.09 49.45 -33.09
N ALA A 104 -5.57 49.23 -34.31
CA ALA A 104 -6.01 47.92 -34.79
C ALA A 104 -5.55 47.75 -36.25
N ALA A 105 -5.04 46.56 -36.57
CA ALA A 105 -4.65 46.17 -37.92
C ALA A 105 -4.94 44.67 -38.11
N ALA A 106 -5.24 44.27 -39.34
CA ALA A 106 -5.63 42.91 -39.69
C ALA A 106 -5.10 42.53 -41.08
N LEU A 107 -5.34 41.28 -41.48
CA LEU A 107 -5.10 40.68 -42.80
C LEU A 107 -3.63 40.39 -43.17
N ARG A 108 -3.33 39.10 -43.32
CA ARG A 108 -3.25 38.48 -44.65
C ARG A 108 -3.47 36.96 -44.56
N ALA A 109 -3.76 36.34 -45.71
CA ALA A 109 -4.06 34.92 -45.83
C ALA A 109 -3.33 34.28 -47.02
N GLY A 110 -3.03 32.98 -46.88
CA GLY A 110 -2.55 32.08 -47.93
C GLY A 110 -2.67 30.66 -47.38
N ARG A 111 -3.64 29.86 -47.82
CA ARG A 111 -3.65 29.01 -49.02
C ARG A 111 -2.64 27.85 -48.97
N LEU A 112 -3.18 26.66 -48.77
CA LEU A 112 -2.59 25.35 -49.09
C LEU A 112 -2.36 25.20 -50.60
N PRO A 113 -1.47 24.28 -50.99
CA PRO A 113 -1.69 23.44 -52.17
C PRO A 113 -1.53 21.92 -51.88
N ASP A 114 -2.44 21.15 -52.46
CA ASP A 114 -2.44 19.69 -52.66
C ASP A 114 -3.14 19.45 -54.01
N PRO A 115 -2.96 18.30 -54.69
CA PRO A 115 -1.82 17.39 -54.76
C PRO A 115 -1.38 17.15 -56.23
N VAL A 116 -0.38 16.29 -56.49
CA VAL A 116 -0.05 15.84 -57.86
C VAL A 116 0.19 14.32 -57.92
N ALA A 117 -0.40 13.70 -58.94
CA ALA A 117 -0.34 12.29 -59.35
C ALA A 117 0.45 12.17 -60.69
N GLU A 118 0.94 11.04 -61.21
CA GLU A 118 0.84 9.61 -60.83
C GLU A 118 1.90 8.76 -61.60
N GLN A 119 2.14 7.50 -61.16
CA GLN A 119 2.51 6.32 -62.00
C GLN A 119 3.87 6.27 -62.81
N PRO A 120 4.31 5.09 -63.32
CA PRO A 120 4.23 3.75 -62.72
C PRO A 120 5.47 2.82 -62.91
N ALA A 121 5.50 1.74 -62.09
CA ALA A 121 5.94 0.38 -62.40
C ALA A 121 7.41 0.01 -62.77
N ARG A 122 7.96 -0.94 -61.98
CA ARG A 122 8.53 -2.20 -62.52
C ARG A 122 8.20 -3.39 -61.62
N ARG A 123 8.11 -4.59 -62.21
CA ARG A 123 7.68 -5.84 -61.55
C ARG A 123 8.87 -6.72 -61.15
N GLN A 124 8.71 -7.51 -60.09
CA GLN A 124 9.23 -8.89 -60.03
C GLN A 124 8.33 -9.78 -59.16
N ARG A 125 8.48 -11.11 -59.24
CA ARG A 125 7.52 -12.12 -58.74
C ARG A 125 8.06 -12.87 -57.50
N PRO A 126 7.17 -13.50 -56.69
CA PRO A 126 7.58 -14.26 -55.50
C PRO A 126 8.17 -15.63 -55.85
N LEU A 127 8.93 -16.19 -54.91
CA LEU A 127 9.35 -17.60 -54.89
C LEU A 127 8.67 -18.36 -53.74
N ALA A 128 8.60 -19.69 -53.88
CA ALA A 128 7.59 -20.51 -53.23
C ALA A 128 8.07 -21.35 -52.03
N VAL A 129 7.10 -21.77 -51.21
CA VAL A 129 7.27 -22.74 -50.11
C VAL A 129 7.41 -24.16 -50.65
N PRO A 130 8.41 -24.95 -50.20
CA PRO A 130 8.39 -26.40 -50.32
C PRO A 130 7.76 -27.03 -49.06
N SER A 131 6.64 -27.75 -49.22
CA SER A 131 6.07 -28.58 -48.16
C SER A 131 6.46 -30.05 -48.37
N ARG A 132 6.85 -30.76 -47.29
CA ARG A 132 6.90 -32.23 -47.29
C ARG A 132 6.67 -32.79 -45.88
N THR A 133 5.76 -33.75 -45.80
CA THR A 133 5.36 -34.42 -44.56
C THR A 133 6.05 -35.77 -44.43
N ARG A 134 6.34 -36.19 -43.19
CA ARG A 134 6.24 -37.60 -42.77
C ARG A 134 5.95 -37.70 -41.28
N ARG A 135 5.52 -38.89 -40.84
CA ARG A 135 4.84 -39.17 -39.57
C ARG A 135 5.69 -40.09 -38.68
N LEU A 136 5.52 -39.94 -37.35
CA LEU A 136 5.54 -41.01 -36.32
C LEU A 136 6.86 -41.82 -36.15
N ALA A 137 7.28 -42.28 -34.97
CA ALA A 137 6.79 -42.17 -33.59
C ALA A 137 7.90 -42.66 -32.62
N ARG A 138 7.59 -42.72 -31.31
CA ARG A 138 8.42 -43.21 -30.18
C ARG A 138 9.57 -42.25 -29.80
N GLY A 139 9.77 -41.85 -28.54
CA GLY A 139 8.93 -41.99 -27.35
C GLY A 139 9.73 -42.30 -26.08
N ARG A 140 9.52 -41.51 -25.01
CA ARG A 140 9.83 -41.87 -23.62
C ARG A 140 9.01 -40.98 -22.67
N ALA A 141 8.57 -41.56 -21.56
CA ALA A 141 8.04 -40.87 -20.40
C ALA A 141 9.05 -40.98 -19.24
N CYS A 142 8.62 -40.65 -18.02
CA CYS A 142 9.40 -40.64 -16.76
C CYS A 142 10.39 -39.46 -16.63
N ALA A 143 10.56 -38.86 -15.44
CA ALA A 143 9.76 -38.93 -14.21
C ALA A 143 10.04 -37.71 -13.32
N ALA A 144 9.17 -37.43 -12.35
CA ALA A 144 9.44 -36.47 -11.29
C ALA A 144 10.48 -37.04 -10.29
N GLY A 145 11.46 -36.22 -9.90
CA GLY A 145 12.50 -36.58 -8.94
C GLY A 145 12.45 -35.72 -7.67
N HIS A 146 11.73 -36.18 -6.63
CA HIS A 146 11.84 -35.59 -5.31
C HIS A 146 13.15 -36.02 -4.63
N ALA A 147 14.05 -35.07 -4.36
CA ALA A 147 15.25 -35.32 -3.56
C ALA A 147 14.90 -35.29 -2.05
N ALA A 148 14.58 -36.44 -1.47
CA ALA A 148 14.29 -36.56 -0.05
C ALA A 148 15.57 -36.79 0.79
N VAL A 149 15.99 -35.78 1.55
CA VAL A 149 17.11 -35.90 2.49
C VAL A 149 16.69 -36.74 3.70
N ARG A 150 17.18 -37.98 3.78
CA ARG A 150 17.10 -38.80 5.00
C ARG A 150 18.23 -38.42 5.96
N GLN A 151 17.91 -37.77 7.08
CA GLN A 151 18.75 -37.85 8.27
C GLN A 151 18.32 -39.04 9.15
N GLN A 152 19.26 -39.91 9.48
CA GLN A 152 19.06 -40.97 10.46
C GLN A 152 19.12 -40.38 11.86
N ARG A 153 18.05 -40.55 12.66
CA ARG A 153 18.10 -40.30 14.12
C ARG A 153 18.23 -41.62 14.86
N SER A 154 19.41 -41.84 15.46
CA SER A 154 19.65 -42.91 16.43
C SER A 154 18.88 -42.66 17.73
N ARG A 155 18.48 -43.74 18.40
CA ARG A 155 17.86 -43.71 19.74
C ARG A 155 18.89 -44.13 20.80
N PRO A 156 18.88 -43.50 21.99
CA PRO A 156 19.21 -44.17 23.25
C PRO A 156 17.96 -44.82 23.88
N ARG A 157 18.16 -45.67 24.90
CA ARG A 157 17.09 -46.33 25.69
C ARG A 157 16.93 -45.69 27.07
N ARG A 158 15.89 -46.11 27.81
CA ARG A 158 15.56 -45.66 29.18
C ARG A 158 16.50 -46.26 30.25
N GLY A 159 16.76 -45.45 31.27
CA GLY A 159 16.89 -45.80 32.70
C GLY A 159 16.50 -44.51 33.47
N ALA A 160 15.58 -44.47 34.44
CA ALA A 160 15.30 -45.30 35.63
C ALA A 160 15.94 -44.68 36.90
N ASP A 161 15.06 -44.31 37.83
CA ASP A 161 15.24 -43.88 39.22
C ASP A 161 16.05 -42.60 39.56
N GLY A 162 15.65 -41.97 40.67
CA GLY A 162 16.25 -40.74 41.21
C GLY A 162 15.24 -39.68 41.67
N ARG A 163 14.77 -39.74 42.92
CA ARG A 163 14.16 -38.57 43.60
C ARG A 163 15.27 -37.68 44.16
N VAL A 164 15.06 -36.35 44.20
CA VAL A 164 15.23 -35.46 45.37
C VAL A 164 15.18 -33.98 44.94
N GLU A 165 14.33 -33.22 45.63
CA GLU A 165 14.36 -31.76 45.83
C GLU A 165 14.44 -31.53 47.36
N PRO A 166 14.65 -30.32 47.92
CA PRO A 166 14.89 -29.01 47.28
C PRO A 166 16.07 -28.20 47.89
N ALA A 167 16.32 -26.99 47.41
CA ALA A 167 17.00 -25.94 48.20
C ALA A 167 16.63 -24.50 47.76
N LEU A 168 16.09 -23.70 48.66
CA LEU A 168 15.89 -22.24 48.48
C LEU A 168 17.19 -21.47 48.69
N ARG A 169 17.35 -20.31 48.02
CA ARG A 169 17.93 -19.12 48.68
C ARG A 169 17.17 -17.82 48.33
N ARG A 170 16.71 -17.12 49.37
CA ARG A 170 16.12 -15.77 49.33
C ARG A 170 17.18 -14.70 49.65
N ARG A 171 17.17 -13.59 48.91
CA ARG A 171 17.49 -12.20 49.35
C ARG A 171 16.65 -11.27 48.43
N GLY A 172 16.04 -10.14 48.83
CA GLY A 172 16.16 -9.34 50.06
C GLY A 172 17.18 -8.20 49.88
N ARG A 173 16.86 -6.90 50.05
CA ARG A 173 15.63 -6.26 50.58
C ARG A 173 15.65 -4.74 50.27
N ALA A 174 14.51 -4.17 49.85
CA ALA A 174 14.05 -2.75 49.98
C ALA A 174 14.94 -1.55 49.50
N PRO A 175 14.33 -0.37 49.18
CA PRO A 175 15.04 0.81 48.67
C PRO A 175 15.33 1.89 49.73
N ALA A 176 16.02 2.96 49.32
CA ALA A 176 16.20 4.20 50.08
C ALA A 176 15.83 5.45 49.25
N SER A 177 15.52 6.55 49.93
CA SER A 177 15.10 7.85 49.35
C SER A 177 15.95 8.99 49.94
N GLY A 178 15.89 10.19 49.34
CA GLY A 178 16.43 11.41 49.97
C GLY A 178 16.90 12.49 49.00
N ALA A 179 16.45 13.73 49.20
CA ALA A 179 16.88 14.92 48.46
C ALA A 179 18.01 15.68 49.19
N GLY A 180 18.78 16.53 48.50
CA GLY A 180 19.82 17.37 49.12
C GLY A 180 20.37 18.51 48.24
N ARG A 181 20.14 19.77 48.63
CA ARG A 181 20.51 21.02 47.93
C ARG A 181 21.99 21.43 48.09
N GLY A 182 22.49 22.31 47.21
CA GLY A 182 23.69 23.16 47.41
C GLY A 182 24.46 23.43 46.10
N LEU A 183 24.45 24.58 45.39
CA LEU A 183 24.54 26.03 45.68
C LEU A 183 25.91 26.56 46.16
N ARG A 184 26.78 26.92 45.20
CA ARG A 184 27.66 28.13 45.09
C ARG A 184 28.53 27.98 43.81
N ALA A 185 28.84 28.93 42.94
CA ALA A 185 28.84 30.41 42.88
C ALA A 185 30.22 31.09 43.09
N GLY A 186 30.71 31.77 42.04
CA GLY A 186 31.97 32.55 41.97
C GLY A 186 33.15 31.81 41.30
N GLY A 187 34.01 32.46 40.49
CA GLY A 187 33.91 33.81 39.91
C GLY A 187 35.20 34.37 39.27
N VAL A 188 35.04 35.01 38.09
CA VAL A 188 35.78 36.17 37.53
C VAL A 188 37.32 36.11 37.32
N GLY A 189 37.75 36.46 36.09
CA GLY A 189 39.07 37.05 35.77
C GLY A 189 40.08 36.09 35.11
N GLY A 190 40.91 36.49 34.13
CA GLY A 190 40.96 37.74 33.36
C GLY A 190 42.39 38.20 33.03
N GLY A 191 42.83 38.15 31.76
CA GLY A 191 44.17 38.64 31.38
C GLY A 191 44.58 38.42 29.91
N ARG A 192 45.25 39.42 29.33
CA ARG A 192 45.89 39.51 27.98
C ARG A 192 46.81 40.77 28.03
N PRO A 193 47.77 41.05 27.11
CA PRO A 193 48.20 40.33 25.90
C PRO A 193 49.76 40.30 25.72
N ALA A 194 50.24 40.26 24.46
CA ALA A 194 51.58 40.59 23.92
C ALA A 194 52.71 39.52 23.98
N ALA A 195 53.79 39.57 23.17
CA ALA A 195 53.96 39.94 21.75
C ALA A 195 55.41 39.64 21.24
N GLY A 196 55.58 39.14 20.00
CA GLY A 196 56.89 39.00 19.30
C GLY A 196 57.78 37.83 19.77
N VAL A 197 58.87 37.42 19.08
CA VAL A 197 59.45 37.78 17.75
C VAL A 197 60.09 36.50 17.13
N GLU A 198 60.33 36.53 15.82
CA GLU A 198 60.99 35.59 14.87
C GLU A 198 62.01 34.53 15.38
N GLY A 199 62.09 33.41 14.66
CA GLY A 199 63.20 32.43 14.72
C GLY A 199 62.93 31.20 13.83
N ALA A 200 63.85 30.84 12.94
CA ALA A 200 63.65 29.78 11.94
C ALA A 200 64.23 28.41 12.35
N GLY A 201 63.54 27.33 11.98
CA GLY A 201 64.03 25.96 12.14
C GLY A 201 63.04 24.95 11.56
N ALA A 202 63.43 24.22 10.51
CA ALA A 202 62.60 23.21 9.87
C ALA A 202 63.00 21.80 10.32
N VAL A 203 62.02 20.91 10.53
CA VAL A 203 62.04 19.47 10.18
C VAL A 203 60.63 18.90 10.43
N SER A 204 60.28 17.84 9.70
CA SER A 204 58.97 17.19 9.65
C SER A 204 58.34 16.80 10.99
N GLY A 205 57.06 17.11 11.16
CA GLY A 205 56.13 16.45 12.08
C GLY A 205 54.76 16.31 11.41
N GLU A 206 54.14 15.14 11.51
CA GLU A 206 52.88 14.85 10.82
C GLU A 206 51.68 15.48 11.55
N ASP A 207 50.86 16.23 10.81
CA ASP A 207 49.67 16.89 11.35
C ASP A 207 48.58 15.87 11.71
N ARG A 208 48.17 15.85 12.99
CA ARG A 208 47.11 14.96 13.48
C ARG A 208 45.73 15.47 13.06
N ASN A 209 45.33 15.15 11.83
CA ASN A 209 44.00 15.44 11.31
C ASN A 209 42.89 14.80 12.19
N PRO A 210 42.00 15.58 12.84
CA PRO A 210 40.94 15.07 13.70
C PRO A 210 39.72 14.57 12.89
N ALA A 211 39.96 13.65 11.95
CA ALA A 211 38.94 13.12 11.03
C ALA A 211 38.50 11.67 11.34
N ASN A 212 39.25 10.93 12.16
CA ASN A 212 38.88 9.58 12.57
C ASN A 212 37.98 9.58 13.82
N ALA A 213 36.75 10.08 13.66
CA ALA A 213 35.65 9.61 14.48
C ALA A 213 35.21 8.24 13.93
N GLU A 214 35.48 7.17 14.69
CA GLU A 214 35.38 5.79 14.20
C GLU A 214 33.94 5.44 13.75
N ASN A 215 33.78 5.05 12.48
CA ASN A 215 32.50 4.61 11.94
C ASN A 215 32.36 3.08 12.10
N PRO A 216 31.44 2.57 12.94
CA PRO A 216 31.40 1.15 13.29
C PRO A 216 30.88 0.20 12.18
N ASP A 217 30.40 0.72 11.06
CA ASP A 217 29.79 -0.08 9.98
C ASP A 217 30.78 -0.81 9.04
N LEU A 218 32.10 -0.65 9.21
CA LEU A 218 33.12 -1.15 8.24
C LEU A 218 33.37 -2.67 8.24
N ASN A 219 32.64 -3.47 9.04
CA ASN A 219 32.88 -4.91 9.21
C ASN A 219 31.74 -5.83 8.71
N ASP A 220 30.75 -5.31 7.96
CA ASP A 220 29.78 -6.15 7.25
C ASP A 220 29.59 -5.71 5.79
N GLU A 221 30.33 -6.38 4.91
CA GLU A 221 30.24 -6.31 3.44
C GLU A 221 28.84 -6.61 2.88
N THR A 222 27.94 -7.21 3.67
CA THR A 222 26.57 -7.55 3.23
C THR A 222 25.73 -6.27 3.11
N PRO A 223 25.25 -5.90 1.90
CA PRO A 223 24.39 -4.74 1.75
C PRO A 223 23.11 -4.89 2.58
N TRP A 224 22.67 -3.82 3.27
CA TRP A 224 21.66 -3.94 4.31
C TRP A 224 20.35 -4.61 3.87
N TRP A 225 19.95 -4.44 2.60
CA TRP A 225 18.72 -5.04 2.05
C TRP A 225 18.83 -6.56 1.85
N LEU A 226 20.02 -7.16 1.94
CA LEU A 226 20.26 -8.61 1.89
C LEU A 226 20.43 -9.26 3.27
N ARG A 227 20.55 -8.46 4.36
CA ARG A 227 20.63 -8.98 5.75
C ARG A 227 19.35 -9.72 6.14
N GLU A 228 19.45 -10.75 6.98
CA GLU A 228 18.30 -11.62 7.31
C GLU A 228 17.14 -10.80 7.91
N CYS A 229 15.92 -11.04 7.41
CA CYS A 229 14.71 -10.51 8.02
C CYS A 229 14.38 -11.26 9.31
N LEU A 230 13.70 -10.61 10.25
CA LEU A 230 13.22 -11.30 11.45
C LEU A 230 12.19 -12.37 11.08
N ARG A 231 12.08 -13.41 11.92
CA ARG A 231 11.06 -14.45 11.78
C ARG A 231 9.85 -14.12 12.66
N ALA A 232 8.67 -14.54 12.23
CA ALA A 232 7.45 -14.44 13.03
C ALA A 232 7.58 -15.30 14.29
N ASP A 233 6.89 -14.90 15.37
CA ASP A 233 6.90 -15.60 16.64
C ASP A 233 5.80 -16.67 16.67
N GLU A 234 6.18 -17.91 16.39
CA GLU A 234 5.27 -19.06 16.33
C GLU A 234 4.60 -19.34 17.69
N ASP A 235 5.26 -19.01 18.81
CA ASP A 235 4.68 -19.15 20.15
C ASP A 235 3.51 -18.18 20.37
N SER A 236 3.66 -16.89 20.03
CA SER A 236 2.56 -15.92 20.06
C SER A 236 1.43 -16.30 19.11
N ALA A 237 1.74 -16.84 17.92
CA ALA A 237 0.75 -17.32 16.97
C ALA A 237 -0.01 -18.56 17.50
N ALA A 238 0.69 -19.52 18.11
CA ALA A 238 0.09 -20.71 18.72
C ALA A 238 -0.79 -20.33 19.92
N GLN A 239 -0.35 -19.40 20.77
CA GLN A 239 -1.10 -18.91 21.92
C GLN A 239 -2.35 -18.12 21.49
N ALA A 240 -2.25 -17.28 20.45
CA ALA A 240 -3.41 -16.61 19.85
C ALA A 240 -4.39 -17.60 19.20
N ARG A 241 -3.91 -18.68 18.58
CA ARG A 241 -4.77 -19.75 18.03
C ARG A 241 -5.51 -20.50 19.14
N ALA A 242 -4.79 -20.95 20.16
CA ALA A 242 -5.39 -21.60 21.33
C ALA A 242 -6.43 -20.69 22.05
N ARG A 243 -6.26 -19.36 21.99
CA ARG A 243 -7.31 -18.42 22.43
C ARG A 243 -8.48 -18.33 21.45
N GLN A 244 -8.27 -18.28 20.13
CA GLN A 244 -9.36 -18.27 19.12
C GLN A 244 -10.31 -19.46 19.29
N ASP A 245 -9.76 -20.64 19.59
CA ASP A 245 -10.51 -21.88 19.79
C ASP A 245 -11.35 -21.88 21.08
N GLN A 246 -11.09 -20.96 22.01
CA GLN A 246 -11.80 -20.82 23.28
C GLN A 246 -12.84 -19.69 23.30
N LEU A 247 -12.82 -18.76 22.34
CA LEU A 247 -13.77 -17.65 22.27
C LEU A 247 -15.20 -18.16 22.11
N THR A 248 -16.19 -17.47 22.68
CA THR A 248 -17.62 -17.87 22.67
C THR A 248 -18.25 -17.72 21.28
N LYS A 249 -17.84 -18.60 20.36
CA LYS A 249 -18.28 -18.74 18.96
C LYS A 249 -18.05 -20.19 18.49
N PRO A 250 -18.76 -20.68 17.46
CA PRO A 250 -18.35 -21.90 16.77
C PRO A 250 -16.92 -21.74 16.20
N PRO A 251 -16.05 -22.77 16.25
CA PRO A 251 -14.69 -22.70 15.70
C PRO A 251 -14.69 -22.29 14.21
N GLY A 252 -13.81 -21.36 13.82
CA GLY A 252 -13.69 -20.87 12.46
C GLY A 252 -14.85 -20.01 11.94
N SER A 253 -15.86 -19.68 12.76
CA SER A 253 -17.05 -18.94 12.31
C SER A 253 -16.80 -17.46 11.95
N LEU A 254 -15.68 -16.86 12.36
CA LEU A 254 -15.22 -15.54 11.87
C LEU A 254 -14.24 -15.67 10.69
N GLY A 255 -13.95 -16.89 10.23
CA GLY A 255 -13.13 -17.19 9.06
C GLY A 255 -11.76 -16.51 9.08
N ARG A 256 -11.44 -15.79 8.00
CA ARG A 256 -10.15 -15.11 7.81
C ARG A 256 -9.82 -14.08 8.90
N LEU A 257 -10.80 -13.54 9.64
CA LEU A 257 -10.52 -12.65 10.77
C LEU A 257 -9.78 -13.38 11.90
N GLU A 258 -10.02 -14.69 12.09
CA GLU A 258 -9.32 -15.52 13.08
C GLU A 258 -7.86 -15.73 12.65
N GLU A 259 -7.65 -16.04 11.37
CA GLU A 259 -6.33 -16.20 10.74
C GLU A 259 -5.49 -14.92 10.79
N LEU A 260 -6.11 -13.76 10.50
CA LEU A 260 -5.44 -12.46 10.51
C LEU A 260 -5.03 -12.05 11.93
N ALA A 261 -5.88 -12.29 12.93
CA ALA A 261 -5.52 -12.08 14.33
C ALA A 261 -4.33 -12.98 14.74
N VAL A 262 -4.33 -14.26 14.36
CA VAL A 262 -3.23 -15.19 14.65
C VAL A 262 -1.93 -14.80 13.92
N ARG A 263 -2.00 -14.39 12.65
CA ARG A 263 -0.83 -13.94 11.89
C ARG A 263 -0.25 -12.65 12.48
N LEU A 264 -1.10 -11.69 12.83
CA LEU A 264 -0.67 -10.45 13.50
C LEU A 264 -0.06 -10.71 14.88
N ALA A 265 -0.55 -11.71 15.62
CA ALA A 265 0.02 -12.11 16.90
C ALA A 265 1.49 -12.55 16.78
N GLY A 266 1.78 -13.41 15.79
CA GLY A 266 3.15 -13.84 15.50
C GLY A 266 4.04 -12.72 14.95
N LEU A 267 3.52 -11.84 14.08
CA LEU A 267 4.29 -10.70 13.57
C LEU A 267 4.62 -9.68 14.67
N GLN A 268 3.70 -9.42 15.60
CA GLN A 268 3.88 -8.45 16.69
C GLN A 268 4.49 -9.03 17.97
N ARG A 269 4.76 -10.35 18.02
CA ARG A 269 5.20 -11.10 19.22
C ARG A 269 4.30 -10.84 20.44
N SER A 270 2.99 -10.91 20.23
CA SER A 270 1.97 -10.66 21.24
C SER A 270 0.77 -11.57 21.08
N GLN A 271 0.37 -12.26 22.16
CA GLN A 271 -0.89 -13.02 22.22
C GLN A 271 -2.13 -12.19 21.84
N ARG A 272 -2.08 -10.86 21.99
CA ARG A 272 -3.17 -9.93 21.66
C ARG A 272 -2.59 -8.80 20.82
N PRO A 273 -2.49 -8.97 19.49
CA PRO A 273 -2.01 -7.92 18.60
C PRO A 273 -2.97 -6.74 18.57
N SER A 274 -2.49 -5.58 18.15
CA SER A 274 -3.31 -4.39 17.92
C SER A 274 -2.72 -3.50 16.84
N LEU A 275 -3.56 -2.68 16.20
CA LEU A 275 -3.18 -1.83 15.07
C LEU A 275 -3.65 -0.39 15.29
N GLN A 276 -3.50 0.11 16.52
CA GLN A 276 -3.93 1.46 16.85
C GLN A 276 -2.93 2.49 16.30
N ARG A 277 -1.63 2.23 16.42
CA ARG A 277 -0.57 3.06 15.82
C ARG A 277 -0.23 2.57 14.41
N VAL A 278 -0.77 3.25 13.40
CA VAL A 278 -0.52 2.97 11.97
C VAL A 278 0.32 4.08 11.38
N TRP A 279 1.33 3.70 10.59
CA TRP A 279 2.17 4.62 9.83
C TRP A 279 1.96 4.40 8.33
N ILE A 280 1.75 5.48 7.59
CA ILE A 280 1.53 5.49 6.15
C ILE A 280 2.62 6.34 5.52
N SER A 281 3.44 5.77 4.63
CA SER A 281 4.42 6.52 3.84
C SER A 281 4.05 6.48 2.36
N VAL A 282 3.90 7.65 1.75
CA VAL A 282 3.67 7.81 0.31
C VAL A 282 4.95 8.31 -0.35
N PHE A 283 5.53 7.50 -1.22
CA PHE A 283 6.75 7.83 -1.96
C PHE A 283 6.39 8.41 -3.34
N ALA A 284 6.89 9.60 -3.66
CA ALA A 284 6.60 10.30 -4.90
C ALA A 284 7.84 10.35 -5.82
N ALA A 285 7.69 9.92 -7.07
CA ALA A 285 8.76 9.96 -8.08
C ALA A 285 8.23 10.11 -9.52
N ASP A 286 8.92 10.90 -10.35
CA ASP A 286 8.67 11.01 -11.78
C ASP A 286 9.48 10.00 -12.62
N HIS A 287 8.88 9.54 -13.72
CA HIS A 287 9.48 8.52 -14.60
C HIS A 287 9.88 9.05 -15.97
N GLY A 288 11.09 8.73 -16.44
CA GLY A 288 11.55 9.12 -17.77
C GLY A 288 10.73 8.54 -18.93
N VAL A 289 10.12 7.37 -18.74
CA VAL A 289 9.20 6.75 -19.73
C VAL A 289 7.93 7.58 -19.97
N ALA A 290 7.65 8.63 -19.19
CA ALA A 290 6.58 9.58 -19.50
C ALA A 290 6.75 10.24 -20.89
N ALA A 291 7.99 10.38 -21.37
CA ALA A 291 8.30 10.87 -22.72
C ALA A 291 7.71 10.00 -23.85
N GLU A 292 7.48 8.70 -23.59
CA GLU A 292 6.87 7.76 -24.54
C GLU A 292 5.34 7.95 -24.69
N GLY A 293 4.71 8.91 -24.00
CA GLY A 293 3.27 9.17 -24.13
C GLY A 293 2.36 8.13 -23.45
N VAL A 294 2.88 7.35 -22.51
CA VAL A 294 2.18 6.24 -21.83
C VAL A 294 1.27 6.67 -20.65
N SER A 295 0.88 7.94 -20.59
CA SER A 295 0.06 8.55 -19.52
C SER A 295 -0.98 9.51 -20.10
N ALA A 296 -2.19 9.50 -19.53
CA ALA A 296 -3.22 10.50 -19.86
C ALA A 296 -2.99 11.87 -19.18
N PHE A 297 -2.07 11.96 -18.22
CA PHE A 297 -1.77 13.17 -17.45
C PHE A 297 -0.32 13.63 -17.65
N PRO A 298 -0.06 14.96 -17.72
CA PRO A 298 1.29 15.51 -17.88
C PRO A 298 2.10 15.36 -16.59
N GLN A 299 3.43 15.27 -16.75
CA GLN A 299 4.38 14.97 -15.67
C GLN A 299 4.37 15.98 -14.50
N ALA A 300 3.96 17.23 -14.75
CA ALA A 300 3.79 18.26 -13.72
C ALA A 300 2.85 17.85 -12.57
N VAL A 301 1.89 16.95 -12.83
CA VAL A 301 0.88 16.52 -11.84
C VAL A 301 1.52 15.85 -10.61
N THR A 302 2.69 15.21 -10.73
CA THR A 302 3.40 14.63 -9.56
C THR A 302 3.78 15.72 -8.55
N GLY A 303 4.35 16.84 -9.00
CA GLY A 303 4.72 17.98 -8.16
C GLY A 303 3.51 18.79 -7.65
N GLU A 304 2.39 18.75 -8.37
CA GLU A 304 1.12 19.35 -7.92
C GLU A 304 0.45 18.52 -6.82
N MET A 305 0.42 17.19 -6.97
CA MET A 305 -0.13 16.27 -5.98
C MET A 305 0.63 16.30 -4.66
N LEU A 306 1.95 16.53 -4.66
CA LEU A 306 2.72 16.81 -3.42
C LEU A 306 2.14 17.96 -2.59
N ARG A 307 1.61 19.01 -3.24
CA ARG A 307 0.91 20.10 -2.55
C ARG A 307 -0.48 19.66 -2.05
N ASN A 308 -1.15 18.76 -2.77
CA ASN A 308 -2.46 18.22 -2.38
C ASN A 308 -2.38 17.27 -1.17
N PHE A 309 -1.34 16.42 -1.09
CA PHE A 309 -1.06 15.61 0.10
C PHE A 309 -0.78 16.51 1.32
N ALA A 310 0.11 17.49 1.17
CA ALA A 310 0.46 18.43 2.24
C ALA A 310 -0.70 19.34 2.69
N GLY A 311 -1.54 19.78 1.75
CA GLY A 311 -2.79 20.50 2.02
C GLY A 311 -3.90 19.62 2.60
N GLY A 312 -3.69 18.30 2.69
CA GLY A 312 -4.62 17.34 3.27
C GLY A 312 -5.83 16.99 2.39
N GLY A 313 -5.84 17.40 1.12
CA GLY A 313 -6.94 17.19 0.17
C GLY A 313 -6.89 15.88 -0.60
N ALA A 314 -5.72 15.24 -0.70
CA ALA A 314 -5.56 13.92 -1.32
C ALA A 314 -6.32 12.82 -0.55
N ALA A 315 -6.72 11.75 -1.24
CA ALA A 315 -7.59 10.72 -0.68
C ALA A 315 -6.94 10.02 0.52
N ILE A 316 -5.66 9.67 0.42
CA ILE A 316 -4.92 9.08 1.54
C ILE A 316 -4.81 10.02 2.74
N ALA A 317 -4.75 11.34 2.53
CA ALA A 317 -4.67 12.30 3.63
C ALA A 317 -6.00 12.41 4.40
N VAL A 318 -7.14 12.27 3.71
CA VAL A 318 -8.46 12.14 4.35
C VAL A 318 -8.55 10.82 5.14
N LEU A 319 -8.12 9.71 4.55
CA LEU A 319 -8.15 8.39 5.17
C LEU A 319 -7.21 8.31 6.39
N ALA A 320 -5.99 8.82 6.30
CA ALA A 320 -5.02 8.86 7.40
C ALA A 320 -5.59 9.58 8.64
N ARG A 321 -6.21 10.75 8.44
CA ARG A 321 -6.90 11.49 9.52
C ARG A 321 -8.06 10.69 10.11
N SER A 322 -8.87 10.04 9.29
CA SER A 322 -9.98 9.18 9.72
C SER A 322 -9.51 7.98 10.57
N LEU A 323 -8.35 7.42 10.24
CA LEU A 323 -7.75 6.29 10.96
C LEU A 323 -6.99 6.71 12.23
N GLY A 324 -6.68 8.00 12.42
CA GLY A 324 -5.70 8.45 13.41
C GLY A 324 -4.27 7.98 13.08
N ALA A 325 -3.97 7.75 11.80
CA ALA A 325 -2.67 7.26 11.33
C ALA A 325 -1.69 8.41 11.07
N SER A 326 -0.40 8.15 11.25
CA SER A 326 0.66 9.06 10.79
C SER A 326 0.76 9.00 9.27
N LEU A 327 0.86 10.16 8.61
CA LEU A 327 1.13 10.26 7.17
C LEU A 327 2.48 10.95 6.95
N ASP A 328 3.38 10.22 6.31
CA ASP A 328 4.69 10.63 5.82
C ASP A 328 4.62 10.70 4.28
N VAL A 329 5.16 11.76 3.69
CA VAL A 329 5.13 12.00 2.25
C VAL A 329 6.55 12.33 1.80
N VAL A 330 7.13 11.45 0.99
CA VAL A 330 8.55 11.52 0.63
C VAL A 330 8.70 11.82 -0.86
N ASN A 331 9.15 13.04 -1.19
CA ASN A 331 9.57 13.34 -2.56
C ASN A 331 10.97 12.76 -2.80
N LEU A 332 11.06 11.84 -3.77
CA LEU A 332 12.30 11.20 -4.23
C LEU A 332 12.80 11.78 -5.55
N GLY A 333 12.00 12.58 -6.24
CA GLY A 333 12.37 13.20 -7.52
C GLY A 333 11.15 13.58 -8.35
N THR A 334 11.03 14.87 -8.67
CA THR A 334 9.99 15.38 -9.57
C THR A 334 10.61 16.35 -10.58
N VAL A 335 10.24 16.24 -11.86
CA VAL A 335 10.83 17.04 -12.95
C VAL A 335 10.55 18.53 -12.74
N ASN A 336 9.35 18.84 -12.29
CA ASN A 336 8.96 20.18 -11.84
C ASN A 336 9.00 20.23 -10.31
N ASP A 337 10.20 20.23 -9.72
CA ASP A 337 10.39 20.28 -8.26
C ASP A 337 9.64 21.47 -7.64
N PRO A 338 8.63 21.23 -6.78
CA PRO A 338 7.88 22.30 -6.15
C PRO A 338 8.65 22.98 -5.00
N GLY A 339 9.88 22.55 -4.71
CA GLY A 339 10.70 23.04 -3.63
C GLY A 339 10.28 22.50 -2.26
N PRO A 340 10.73 23.14 -1.15
CA PRO A 340 10.33 22.74 0.20
C PRO A 340 8.82 22.93 0.44
N ILE A 341 8.09 21.83 0.63
CA ILE A 341 6.69 21.83 1.06
C ILE A 341 6.63 21.39 2.53
N LYS A 342 5.96 22.16 3.38
CA LYS A 342 5.75 21.79 4.79
C LYS A 342 4.93 20.49 4.88
N GLY A 343 5.48 19.48 5.55
CA GLY A 343 4.86 18.15 5.66
C GLY A 343 5.27 17.17 4.54
N VAL A 344 6.15 17.57 3.62
CA VAL A 344 6.79 16.66 2.66
C VAL A 344 8.28 16.56 2.98
N HIS A 345 8.75 15.34 3.26
CA HIS A 345 10.16 15.03 3.36
C HIS A 345 10.78 15.01 1.95
N ARG A 346 11.92 15.68 1.75
CA ARG A 346 12.64 15.69 0.46
C ARG A 346 13.89 14.84 0.56
N ALA A 347 13.85 13.65 -0.03
CA ALA A 347 14.96 12.70 -0.16
C ALA A 347 15.30 12.49 -1.64
N ILE A 348 15.59 13.60 -2.35
CA ILE A 348 15.71 13.65 -3.81
C ILE A 348 16.89 12.79 -4.30
N VAL A 349 16.59 11.86 -5.20
CA VAL A 349 17.52 10.95 -5.86
C VAL A 349 17.96 11.49 -7.23
N ALA A 350 17.02 12.08 -7.99
CA ALA A 350 17.22 12.86 -9.21
C ALA A 350 15.93 13.65 -9.53
N ALA A 351 15.84 14.32 -10.68
CA ALA A 351 14.59 14.92 -11.15
C ALA A 351 13.55 13.87 -11.60
N SER A 352 14.00 12.77 -12.21
CA SER A 352 13.20 11.60 -12.57
C SER A 352 14.13 10.39 -12.74
N THR A 353 13.57 9.20 -12.98
CA THR A 353 14.33 8.13 -13.65
C THR A 353 14.64 8.50 -15.11
N ALA A 354 15.61 7.82 -15.72
CA ALA A 354 15.84 7.90 -17.16
C ALA A 354 14.73 7.17 -17.96
N ASN A 355 14.59 7.44 -19.26
CA ASN A 355 13.71 6.64 -20.11
C ASN A 355 14.28 5.23 -20.28
N PHE A 356 13.57 4.22 -19.77
CA PHE A 356 14.02 2.82 -19.85
C PHE A 356 13.88 2.19 -21.24
N CYS A 357 13.37 2.94 -22.22
CA CYS A 357 13.39 2.58 -23.63
C CYS A 357 14.67 3.06 -24.36
N GLU A 358 15.56 3.77 -23.65
CA GLU A 358 16.83 4.33 -24.16
C GLU A 358 18.05 3.90 -23.33
N ALA A 359 17.91 3.89 -22.00
CA ALA A 359 18.98 3.58 -21.04
C ALA A 359 18.41 2.77 -19.86
N ALA A 360 19.19 2.51 -18.80
CA ALA A 360 18.63 1.96 -17.56
C ALA A 360 17.96 3.08 -16.74
N ALA A 361 16.76 2.83 -16.19
CA ALA A 361 16.00 3.81 -15.39
C ALA A 361 16.81 4.47 -14.26
N MET A 362 17.69 3.72 -13.59
CA MET A 362 18.51 4.17 -12.47
C MET A 362 19.99 3.79 -12.61
N THR A 363 20.90 4.61 -12.07
CA THR A 363 22.26 4.18 -11.75
C THR A 363 22.27 3.28 -10.50
N PRO A 364 23.33 2.46 -10.26
CA PRO A 364 23.44 1.67 -9.04
C PRO A 364 23.43 2.51 -7.76
N ALA A 365 23.92 3.76 -7.82
CA ALA A 365 23.87 4.69 -6.69
C ALA A 365 22.45 5.20 -6.42
N GLN A 366 21.70 5.55 -7.47
CA GLN A 366 20.31 6.00 -7.35
C GLN A 366 19.39 4.91 -6.79
N LEU A 367 19.54 3.65 -7.24
CA LEU A 367 18.78 2.52 -6.68
C LEU A 367 19.08 2.34 -5.18
N ARG A 368 20.35 2.43 -4.77
CA ARG A 368 20.73 2.38 -3.34
C ARG A 368 20.11 3.53 -2.53
N ALA A 369 20.11 4.75 -3.07
CA ALA A 369 19.50 5.91 -2.42
C ALA A 369 17.98 5.75 -2.25
N ALA A 370 17.28 5.29 -3.29
CA ALA A 370 15.84 5.02 -3.25
C ALA A 370 15.47 3.96 -2.21
N LEU A 371 16.15 2.80 -2.22
CA LEU A 371 15.99 1.76 -1.19
C LEU A 371 16.21 2.32 0.23
N ALA A 372 17.27 3.12 0.42
CA ALA A 372 17.63 3.70 1.71
C ALA A 372 16.62 4.75 2.22
N ALA A 373 15.96 5.48 1.32
CA ALA A 373 14.86 6.39 1.67
C ALA A 373 13.64 5.62 2.19
N GLY A 374 13.32 4.48 1.58
CA GLY A 374 12.31 3.54 2.11
C GLY A 374 12.62 3.09 3.53
N ALA A 375 13.86 2.64 3.76
CA ALA A 375 14.32 2.26 5.11
C ALA A 375 14.35 3.43 6.11
N ALA A 376 14.50 4.68 5.65
CA ALA A 376 14.43 5.86 6.52
C ALA A 376 13.02 6.11 7.06
N SER A 377 11.99 6.02 6.22
CA SER A 377 10.60 6.08 6.67
C SER A 377 10.25 4.95 7.65
N VAL A 378 10.82 3.75 7.47
CA VAL A 378 10.61 2.63 8.41
C VAL A 378 11.30 2.87 9.76
N ARG A 379 12.48 3.51 9.79
CA ARG A 379 13.09 3.93 11.07
C ARG A 379 12.16 4.91 11.80
N ALA A 380 11.69 5.95 11.11
CA ALA A 380 10.73 6.90 11.69
C ALA A 380 9.44 6.22 12.18
N ALA A 381 8.89 5.27 11.42
CA ALA A 381 7.71 4.49 11.81
C ALA A 381 7.96 3.66 13.08
N ARG A 382 9.08 2.93 13.15
CA ARG A 382 9.48 2.12 14.31
C ARG A 382 9.73 2.99 15.54
N ASP A 383 10.37 4.13 15.37
CA ASP A 383 10.72 5.04 16.46
C ASP A 383 9.46 5.79 16.99
N ALA A 384 8.42 5.95 16.14
CA ALA A 384 7.05 6.30 16.53
C ALA A 384 6.22 5.10 17.09
N GLY A 385 6.83 3.92 17.23
CA GLY A 385 6.22 2.72 17.78
C GLY A 385 5.13 2.09 16.90
N ALA A 386 5.16 2.29 15.58
CA ALA A 386 4.14 1.80 14.65
C ALA A 386 3.96 0.28 14.70
N GLN A 387 2.71 -0.15 14.63
CA GLN A 387 2.28 -1.56 14.69
C GLN A 387 1.93 -2.12 13.30
N LEU A 388 1.77 -1.21 12.34
CA LEU A 388 1.52 -1.45 10.92
C LEU A 388 2.20 -0.35 10.10
N PHE A 389 2.98 -0.75 9.10
CA PHE A 389 3.45 0.13 8.04
C PHE A 389 2.59 -0.05 6.80
N VAL A 390 2.20 1.05 6.16
CA VAL A 390 1.48 1.08 4.90
C VAL A 390 2.31 1.84 3.88
N GLY A 391 2.68 1.17 2.79
CA GLY A 391 3.45 1.79 1.71
C GLY A 391 2.56 2.17 0.54
N GLY A 392 2.55 3.46 0.18
CA GLY A 392 1.89 4.02 -0.99
C GLY A 392 2.85 4.70 -1.95
N GLU A 393 2.38 5.00 -3.16
CA GLU A 393 3.17 5.64 -4.21
C GLU A 393 2.41 6.78 -4.90
N MET A 394 3.15 7.61 -5.63
CA MET A 394 2.65 8.60 -6.59
C MET A 394 3.70 8.80 -7.68
N GLY A 395 3.30 8.76 -8.95
CA GLY A 395 4.21 9.06 -10.05
C GLY A 395 3.56 9.02 -11.42
N ILE A 396 3.79 10.03 -12.26
CA ILE A 396 3.32 9.98 -13.65
C ILE A 396 4.10 8.91 -14.43
N ALA A 397 3.36 8.15 -15.24
CA ALA A 397 3.79 6.97 -16.00
C ALA A 397 4.25 5.74 -15.16
N ASN A 398 4.16 5.77 -13.84
CA ASN A 398 4.64 4.67 -12.99
C ASN A 398 3.95 3.32 -13.21
N THR A 399 2.67 3.30 -13.61
CA THR A 399 1.96 2.06 -14.03
C THR A 399 2.67 1.31 -15.16
N THR A 400 3.39 2.01 -16.03
CA THR A 400 4.17 1.43 -17.12
C THR A 400 5.47 0.81 -16.59
N ALA A 401 6.18 1.49 -15.68
CA ALA A 401 7.36 0.96 -15.00
C ALA A 401 7.02 -0.29 -14.17
N ALA A 402 5.93 -0.24 -13.41
CA ALA A 402 5.42 -1.37 -12.65
C ALA A 402 5.09 -2.57 -13.55
N ALA A 403 4.41 -2.35 -14.69
CA ALA A 403 4.12 -3.41 -15.65
C ALA A 403 5.39 -3.97 -16.33
N ALA A 404 6.36 -3.12 -16.69
CA ALA A 404 7.63 -3.55 -17.27
C ALA A 404 8.47 -4.39 -16.29
N LEU A 405 8.64 -3.90 -15.06
CA LEU A 405 9.34 -4.61 -14.00
C LEU A 405 8.65 -5.93 -13.66
N ALA A 406 7.32 -5.95 -13.53
CA ALA A 406 6.57 -7.18 -13.29
C ALA A 406 6.70 -8.19 -14.44
N SER A 407 6.71 -7.74 -15.71
CA SER A 407 7.00 -8.60 -16.86
C SER A 407 8.39 -9.24 -16.75
N ALA A 408 9.41 -8.47 -16.37
CA ALA A 408 10.78 -8.97 -16.23
C ALA A 408 10.95 -9.93 -15.03
N LEU A 409 10.32 -9.65 -13.89
CA LEU A 409 10.41 -10.49 -12.69
C LEU A 409 9.61 -11.81 -12.83
N LEU A 410 8.47 -11.77 -13.54
CA LEU A 410 7.60 -12.94 -13.74
C LEU A 410 7.84 -13.70 -15.06
N GLY A 411 8.63 -13.15 -15.99
CA GLY A 411 8.84 -13.74 -17.32
C GLY A 411 7.56 -13.82 -18.17
N CYS A 412 6.61 -12.89 -18.00
CA CYS A 412 5.32 -12.94 -18.70
C CYS A 412 5.06 -11.72 -19.59
N ALA A 413 4.32 -11.93 -20.68
CA ALA A 413 4.13 -10.94 -21.74
C ALA A 413 3.44 -9.65 -21.24
N PRO A 414 3.87 -8.45 -21.68
CA PRO A 414 3.31 -7.18 -21.22
C PRO A 414 1.80 -7.05 -21.40
N ALA A 415 1.24 -7.67 -22.44
CA ALA A 415 -0.20 -7.73 -22.66
C ALA A 415 -1.01 -8.44 -21.54
N ARG A 416 -0.37 -9.21 -20.63
CA ARG A 416 -1.01 -9.74 -19.41
C ARG A 416 -1.09 -8.69 -18.30
N LEU A 417 -0.13 -7.75 -18.25
CA LEU A 417 0.09 -6.86 -17.11
C LEU A 417 -0.34 -5.41 -17.36
N ALA A 418 -0.10 -4.89 -18.57
CA ALA A 418 -0.39 -3.50 -18.93
C ALA A 418 -1.90 -3.22 -18.92
N GLY A 419 -2.31 -2.30 -18.06
CA GLY A 419 -3.67 -1.80 -17.93
C GLY A 419 -3.81 -0.32 -18.29
N ALA A 420 -5.06 0.17 -18.23
CA ALA A 420 -5.43 1.54 -18.51
C ALA A 420 -4.75 2.54 -17.56
N GLY A 421 -4.43 2.15 -16.33
CA GLY A 421 -3.89 3.02 -15.30
C GLY A 421 -4.78 4.25 -15.09
N THR A 422 -4.24 5.42 -15.35
CA THR A 422 -4.91 6.72 -15.21
C THR A 422 -6.06 6.97 -16.21
N GLY A 423 -6.36 6.03 -17.11
CA GLY A 423 -7.55 6.08 -17.98
C GLY A 423 -7.27 6.03 -19.48
N LEU A 424 -6.18 5.37 -19.91
CA LEU A 424 -5.91 5.16 -21.34
C LEU A 424 -7.00 4.33 -22.02
N ASP A 425 -7.23 4.60 -23.30
CA ASP A 425 -8.11 3.82 -24.18
C ASP A 425 -7.40 2.58 -24.75
N ALA A 426 -8.07 1.87 -25.67
CA ALA A 426 -7.50 0.67 -26.29
C ALA A 426 -6.22 0.95 -27.09
N ALA A 427 -6.10 2.12 -27.73
CA ALA A 427 -4.91 2.51 -28.48
C ALA A 427 -3.74 2.86 -27.55
N GLY A 428 -4.00 3.64 -26.49
CA GLY A 428 -3.00 3.94 -25.45
C GLY A 428 -2.52 2.71 -24.69
N ILE A 429 -3.39 1.72 -24.46
CA ILE A 429 -2.99 0.41 -23.89
C ILE A 429 -2.11 -0.37 -24.87
N ALA A 430 -2.46 -0.44 -26.15
CA ALA A 430 -1.64 -1.11 -27.17
C ALA A 430 -0.26 -0.45 -27.34
N HIS A 431 -0.22 0.88 -27.33
CA HIS A 431 1.02 1.65 -27.33
C HIS A 431 1.87 1.39 -26.07
N LYS A 432 1.27 1.42 -24.88
CA LYS A 432 1.95 1.08 -23.61
C LYS A 432 2.54 -0.34 -23.66
N ILE A 433 1.84 -1.31 -24.24
CA ILE A 433 2.35 -2.68 -24.44
C ILE A 433 3.62 -2.66 -25.31
N ALA A 434 3.57 -2.00 -26.48
CA ALA A 434 4.72 -1.91 -27.39
C ALA A 434 5.93 -1.20 -26.75
N VAL A 435 5.71 -0.12 -25.99
CA VAL A 435 6.76 0.60 -25.23
C VAL A 435 7.44 -0.32 -24.22
N ILE A 436 6.66 -1.12 -23.47
CA ILE A 436 7.21 -2.11 -22.53
C ILE A 436 7.97 -3.22 -23.27
N GLU A 437 7.47 -3.69 -24.42
CA GLU A 437 8.14 -4.70 -25.24
C GLU A 437 9.50 -4.21 -25.77
N ARG A 438 9.62 -2.93 -26.18
CA ARG A 438 10.93 -2.31 -26.51
C ARG A 438 11.88 -2.30 -25.31
N ALA A 439 11.39 -1.91 -24.13
CA ALA A 439 12.20 -1.84 -22.91
C ALA A 439 12.72 -3.22 -22.46
N LEU A 440 11.87 -4.25 -22.53
CA LEU A 440 12.24 -5.63 -22.20
C LEU A 440 13.26 -6.21 -23.19
N ALA A 441 13.17 -5.85 -24.48
CA ALA A 441 14.17 -6.23 -25.48
C ALA A 441 15.52 -5.55 -25.23
N LEU A 442 15.52 -4.26 -24.89
CA LEU A 442 16.75 -3.50 -24.55
C LEU A 442 17.45 -4.03 -23.29
N HIS A 443 16.69 -4.54 -22.32
CA HIS A 443 17.20 -5.02 -21.03
C HIS A 443 17.15 -6.55 -20.87
N ALA A 444 17.13 -7.30 -21.97
CA ALA A 444 17.08 -8.76 -21.95
C ALA A 444 18.31 -9.41 -21.25
N ASP A 445 19.43 -8.71 -21.18
CA ASP A 445 20.66 -9.09 -20.47
C ASP A 445 20.62 -8.87 -18.95
N ALA A 446 19.50 -8.38 -18.38
CA ALA A 446 19.34 -8.14 -16.95
C ALA A 446 19.37 -9.47 -16.14
N GLY A 447 20.58 -9.93 -15.81
CA GLY A 447 20.87 -11.23 -15.21
C GLY A 447 20.47 -11.41 -13.74
N SER A 448 19.97 -10.36 -13.07
CA SER A 448 19.51 -10.42 -11.68
C SER A 448 18.25 -9.59 -11.45
N ASP A 449 17.48 -9.93 -10.41
CA ASP A 449 16.29 -9.15 -10.03
C ASP A 449 16.66 -7.74 -9.51
N TRP A 450 17.89 -7.56 -9.01
CA TRP A 450 18.49 -6.23 -8.78
C TRP A 450 18.63 -5.42 -10.07
N GLU A 451 19.20 -6.01 -11.12
CA GLU A 451 19.34 -5.33 -12.42
C GLU A 451 17.97 -5.03 -13.05
N ARG A 452 16.99 -5.92 -12.90
CA ARG A 452 15.62 -5.70 -13.38
C ARG A 452 14.98 -4.50 -12.68
N LEU A 453 15.06 -4.43 -11.35
CA LEU A 453 14.61 -3.27 -10.58
C LEU A 453 15.35 -1.99 -11.00
N ARG A 454 16.68 -2.04 -11.15
CA ARG A 454 17.51 -0.90 -11.56
C ARG A 454 17.17 -0.37 -12.95
N ARG A 455 16.88 -1.25 -13.89
CA ARG A 455 16.68 -0.91 -15.32
C ARG A 455 15.26 -0.50 -15.64
N LEU A 456 14.26 -1.09 -15.00
CA LEU A 456 12.84 -0.95 -15.37
C LEU A 456 11.94 -0.34 -14.27
N GLY A 457 12.46 -0.16 -13.05
CA GLY A 457 11.70 0.37 -11.90
C GLY A 457 11.69 1.90 -11.79
N GLY A 458 11.01 2.40 -10.76
CA GLY A 458 11.03 3.80 -10.31
C GLY A 458 11.69 3.98 -8.95
N PHE A 459 12.01 5.23 -8.57
CA PHE A 459 12.56 5.52 -7.23
C PHE A 459 11.55 5.18 -6.13
N GLU A 460 10.26 5.43 -6.35
CA GLU A 460 9.18 5.10 -5.42
C GLU A 460 8.93 3.60 -5.33
N ILE A 461 9.03 2.86 -6.45
CA ILE A 461 8.95 1.39 -6.45
C ILE A 461 10.13 0.79 -5.67
N ALA A 462 11.33 1.34 -5.85
CA ALA A 462 12.52 0.94 -5.10
C ALA A 462 12.43 1.32 -3.61
N ALA A 463 11.89 2.50 -3.27
CA ALA A 463 11.68 2.90 -1.89
C ALA A 463 10.63 2.04 -1.18
N LEU A 464 9.53 1.69 -1.85
CA LEU A 464 8.57 0.72 -1.33
C LEU A 464 9.22 -0.65 -1.09
N ALA A 465 10.01 -1.16 -2.04
CA ALA A 465 10.72 -2.43 -1.87
C ALA A 465 11.71 -2.37 -0.68
N GLY A 466 12.45 -1.27 -0.54
CA GLY A 466 13.37 -1.05 0.58
C GLY A 466 12.66 -0.93 1.92
N ALA A 467 11.50 -0.26 1.97
CA ALA A 467 10.65 -0.17 3.15
C ALA A 467 10.10 -1.56 3.55
N TYR A 468 9.67 -2.39 2.60
CA TYR A 468 9.15 -3.72 2.88
C TYR A 468 10.21 -4.67 3.46
N ILE A 469 11.45 -4.61 2.96
CA ILE A 469 12.59 -5.32 3.54
C ILE A 469 12.92 -4.77 4.93
N ALA A 470 13.03 -3.44 5.08
CA ALA A 470 13.35 -2.82 6.36
C ALA A 470 12.28 -3.09 7.44
N CYS A 471 11.00 -3.17 7.08
CA CYS A 471 9.92 -3.54 8.02
C CYS A 471 10.09 -4.97 8.53
N ALA A 472 10.40 -5.91 7.66
CA ALA A 472 10.66 -7.30 8.02
C ALA A 472 11.93 -7.47 8.87
N GLN A 473 12.96 -6.64 8.66
CA GLN A 473 14.14 -6.55 9.52
C GLN A 473 13.87 -5.84 10.87
N ALA A 474 12.92 -4.89 10.91
CA ALA A 474 12.56 -4.13 12.10
C ALA A 474 11.47 -4.79 12.98
N GLY A 475 10.78 -5.82 12.46
CA GLY A 475 9.67 -6.48 13.16
C GLY A 475 8.32 -5.74 13.03
N VAL A 476 8.12 -5.00 11.94
CA VAL A 476 6.90 -4.22 11.66
C VAL A 476 6.07 -4.93 10.58
N ALA A 477 4.80 -5.19 10.86
CA ALA A 477 3.88 -5.77 9.87
C ALA A 477 3.61 -4.76 8.74
N VAL A 478 3.51 -5.24 7.49
CA VAL A 478 3.28 -4.42 6.30
C VAL A 478 1.89 -4.69 5.74
N LEU A 479 1.19 -3.63 5.32
CA LEU A 479 0.02 -3.73 4.45
C LEU A 479 0.35 -3.14 3.06
N VAL A 480 0.41 -4.02 2.07
CA VAL A 480 0.62 -3.73 0.65
C VAL A 480 -0.72 -3.29 0.04
N ASP A 481 -0.70 -2.22 -0.77
CA ASP A 481 -1.88 -1.57 -1.34
C ASP A 481 -2.38 -2.26 -2.63
N GLY A 482 -2.27 -1.57 -3.78
CA GLY A 482 -2.67 -2.06 -5.09
C GLY A 482 -1.49 -2.47 -5.98
N PHE A 483 -1.71 -2.42 -7.30
CA PHE A 483 -0.82 -2.97 -8.32
C PHE A 483 0.67 -2.63 -8.14
N ILE A 484 1.01 -1.35 -8.01
CA ILE A 484 2.41 -0.88 -7.98
C ILE A 484 3.09 -1.25 -6.67
N ALA A 485 2.38 -1.14 -5.55
CA ALA A 485 2.82 -1.64 -4.25
C ALA A 485 3.09 -3.16 -4.29
N THR A 486 2.25 -3.94 -4.97
CA THR A 486 2.47 -5.39 -5.15
C THR A 486 3.65 -5.71 -6.09
N VAL A 487 3.98 -4.86 -7.06
CA VAL A 487 5.23 -4.98 -7.83
C VAL A 487 6.46 -4.71 -6.94
N ALA A 488 6.39 -3.70 -6.07
CA ALA A 488 7.45 -3.43 -5.09
C ALA A 488 7.58 -4.58 -4.06
N ALA A 489 6.47 -5.23 -3.67
CA ALA A 489 6.48 -6.43 -2.84
C ALA A 489 7.17 -7.62 -3.53
N LEU A 490 6.89 -7.85 -4.81
CA LEU A 490 7.59 -8.87 -5.60
C LEU A 490 9.09 -8.56 -5.73
N ALA A 491 9.46 -7.30 -6.01
CA ALA A 491 10.86 -6.90 -6.06
C ALA A 491 11.57 -7.09 -4.70
N ALA A 492 10.90 -6.72 -3.60
CA ALA A 492 11.41 -6.94 -2.24
C ALA A 492 11.64 -8.43 -1.96
N GLN A 493 10.66 -9.30 -2.22
CA GLN A 493 10.78 -10.74 -1.95
C GLN A 493 11.81 -11.43 -2.87
N ARG A 494 12.06 -10.89 -4.07
CA ARG A 494 13.13 -11.37 -4.96
C ARG A 494 14.52 -10.94 -4.53
N LEU A 495 14.67 -9.79 -3.88
CA LEU A 495 15.93 -9.35 -3.28
C LEU A 495 16.19 -10.02 -1.92
N ASN A 496 15.15 -10.19 -1.11
CA ASN A 496 15.21 -10.77 0.24
C ASN A 496 13.94 -11.57 0.55
N PRO A 497 13.93 -12.90 0.29
CA PRO A 497 12.75 -13.74 0.50
C PRO A 497 12.17 -13.71 1.93
N GLY A 498 13.00 -13.34 2.92
CA GLY A 498 12.60 -13.21 4.32
C GLY A 498 11.55 -12.13 4.59
N CYS A 499 11.32 -11.18 3.67
CA CYS A 499 10.29 -10.16 3.86
C CYS A 499 8.87 -10.68 3.61
N GLY A 500 8.69 -11.73 2.79
CA GLY A 500 7.37 -12.24 2.37
C GLY A 500 6.37 -12.50 3.51
N PRO A 501 6.76 -13.20 4.60
CA PRO A 501 5.88 -13.45 5.75
C PRO A 501 5.34 -12.19 6.44
N TRP A 502 5.98 -11.04 6.29
CA TRP A 502 5.57 -9.77 6.89
C TRP A 502 4.52 -9.01 6.05
N LEU A 503 4.26 -9.45 4.81
CA LEU A 503 3.40 -8.74 3.85
C LEU A 503 1.94 -9.24 3.91
N LEU A 504 1.04 -8.36 4.35
CA LEU A 504 -0.41 -8.49 4.19
C LEU A 504 -0.84 -7.72 2.93
N TYR A 505 -1.87 -8.18 2.23
CA TYR A 505 -2.30 -7.59 0.96
C TYR A 505 -3.71 -7.00 1.10
N ALA A 506 -3.87 -5.71 0.80
CA ALA A 506 -5.09 -4.98 1.10
C ALA A 506 -6.26 -5.32 0.19
N HIS A 507 -6.11 -5.13 -1.12
CA HIS A 507 -7.24 -5.23 -2.03
C HIS A 507 -6.86 -5.79 -3.39
N ARG A 508 -7.82 -6.43 -4.08
CA ARG A 508 -7.70 -6.66 -5.51
C ARG A 508 -7.88 -5.31 -6.22
N SER A 509 -6.77 -4.73 -6.69
CA SER A 509 -6.80 -3.62 -7.64
C SER A 509 -7.44 -4.04 -8.97
N HIS A 510 -8.16 -3.11 -9.59
CA HIS A 510 -8.77 -3.29 -10.92
C HIS A 510 -7.74 -3.16 -12.07
N GLU A 511 -6.47 -2.84 -11.80
CA GLU A 511 -5.44 -2.90 -12.82
C GLU A 511 -5.18 -4.33 -13.32
N ARG A 512 -5.14 -4.46 -14.65
CA ARG A 512 -5.19 -5.75 -15.38
C ARG A 512 -4.20 -6.79 -14.87
N GLY A 513 -2.96 -6.37 -14.59
CA GLY A 513 -1.90 -7.25 -14.15
C GLY A 513 -1.97 -7.71 -12.70
N HIS A 514 -2.85 -7.14 -11.86
CA HIS A 514 -2.72 -7.34 -10.42
C HIS A 514 -3.03 -8.77 -9.97
N ALA A 515 -3.99 -9.46 -10.61
CA ALA A 515 -4.24 -10.87 -10.33
C ALA A 515 -2.98 -11.73 -10.55
N ALA A 516 -2.24 -11.50 -11.64
CA ALA A 516 -1.02 -12.25 -11.97
C ALA A 516 0.12 -12.05 -10.95
N LEU A 517 0.18 -10.89 -10.30
CA LEU A 517 1.12 -10.63 -9.21
C LEU A 517 0.67 -11.32 -7.92
N LEU A 518 -0.63 -11.27 -7.60
CA LEU A 518 -1.17 -11.95 -6.43
C LEU A 518 -0.99 -13.47 -6.52
N ASP A 519 -1.26 -14.06 -7.68
CA ASP A 519 -1.00 -15.48 -7.99
C ASP A 519 0.47 -15.85 -7.73
N ALA A 520 1.41 -14.98 -8.13
CA ALA A 520 2.85 -15.22 -8.04
C ALA A 520 3.45 -15.03 -6.65
N LEU A 521 2.67 -14.47 -5.71
CA LEU A 521 3.04 -14.18 -4.33
C LEU A 521 2.28 -15.04 -3.30
N ASP A 522 1.43 -15.98 -3.77
CA ASP A 522 0.41 -16.69 -2.97
C ASP A 522 -0.44 -15.72 -2.10
N ALA A 523 -0.74 -14.56 -2.67
CA ALA A 523 -1.26 -13.41 -1.94
C ALA A 523 -2.79 -13.33 -2.00
N GLN A 524 -3.42 -13.50 -0.84
CA GLN A 524 -4.87 -13.39 -0.68
C GLN A 524 -5.28 -12.00 -0.20
N PRO A 525 -5.76 -11.08 -1.08
CA PRO A 525 -6.18 -9.74 -0.67
C PRO A 525 -7.37 -9.79 0.31
N LEU A 526 -7.52 -8.75 1.12
CA LEU A 526 -8.62 -8.64 2.09
C LEU A 526 -9.94 -8.16 1.46
N LEU A 527 -9.84 -7.26 0.49
CA LEU A 527 -10.97 -6.57 -0.13
C LEU A 527 -11.01 -6.78 -1.65
N ASP A 528 -12.21 -6.74 -2.24
CA ASP A 528 -12.40 -6.61 -3.69
C ASP A 528 -13.47 -5.55 -3.95
N LEU A 529 -13.01 -4.36 -4.36
CA LEU A 529 -13.81 -3.12 -4.41
C LEU A 529 -13.61 -2.34 -5.73
N GLY A 530 -12.93 -2.93 -6.72
CA GLY A 530 -12.64 -2.25 -7.99
C GLY A 530 -11.72 -1.02 -7.91
N LEU A 531 -11.07 -0.77 -6.76
CA LEU A 531 -10.18 0.37 -6.55
C LEU A 531 -8.95 0.31 -7.47
N ARG A 532 -8.47 1.46 -7.92
CA ARG A 532 -7.25 1.61 -8.74
C ARG A 532 -6.61 3.01 -8.66
N LEU A 533 -6.73 3.68 -7.50
CA LEU A 533 -6.18 5.02 -7.29
C LEU A 533 -4.66 5.00 -6.99
N GLY A 534 -4.18 4.00 -6.24
CA GLY A 534 -2.84 4.03 -5.65
C GLY A 534 -2.84 4.80 -4.33
N GLU A 535 -1.79 5.56 -4.04
CA GLU A 535 -1.63 6.42 -2.85
C GLU A 535 -1.72 5.68 -1.49
N ALA A 536 -1.62 4.34 -1.42
CA ALA A 536 -1.99 3.55 -0.23
C ALA A 536 -3.49 3.60 0.17
N SER A 537 -4.36 4.05 -0.72
CA SER A 537 -5.79 4.29 -0.43
C SER A 537 -6.59 3.01 -0.15
N GLY A 538 -6.33 1.91 -0.86
CA GLY A 538 -6.98 0.62 -0.64
C GLY A 538 -6.50 -0.07 0.65
N ALA A 539 -5.22 0.07 1.00
CA ALA A 539 -4.65 -0.35 2.26
C ALA A 539 -5.24 0.42 3.44
N ALA A 540 -5.36 1.74 3.36
CA ALA A 540 -6.02 2.54 4.39
C ALA A 540 -7.49 2.13 4.59
N VAL A 541 -8.23 1.80 3.52
CA VAL A 541 -9.60 1.24 3.62
C VAL A 541 -9.65 -0.16 4.25
N ALA A 542 -8.56 -0.94 4.19
CA ALA A 542 -8.47 -2.26 4.83
C ALA A 542 -8.01 -2.22 6.31
N VAL A 543 -7.41 -1.13 6.79
CA VAL A 543 -6.97 -0.99 8.20
C VAL A 543 -8.10 -1.25 9.22
N PRO A 544 -9.33 -0.73 9.08
CA PRO A 544 -10.42 -0.98 10.02
C PRO A 544 -10.79 -2.47 10.13
N LEU A 545 -10.72 -3.22 9.03
CA LEU A 545 -11.00 -4.67 9.04
C LEU A 545 -9.96 -5.43 9.88
N LEU A 546 -8.68 -5.04 9.78
CA LEU A 546 -7.61 -5.62 10.59
C LEU A 546 -7.69 -5.19 12.06
N ARG A 547 -8.09 -3.93 12.36
CA ARG A 547 -8.39 -3.49 13.73
C ARG A 547 -9.51 -4.34 14.35
N LEU A 548 -10.60 -4.56 13.62
CA LEU A 548 -11.70 -5.43 14.07
C LEU A 548 -11.26 -6.88 14.31
N ALA A 549 -10.36 -7.44 13.50
CA ALA A 549 -9.79 -8.77 13.75
C ALA A 549 -9.04 -8.82 15.10
N CYS A 550 -8.21 -7.81 15.38
CA CYS A 550 -7.52 -7.67 16.68
C CYS A 550 -8.51 -7.47 17.84
N GLU A 551 -9.51 -6.61 17.68
CA GLU A 551 -10.47 -6.24 18.74
C GLU A 551 -11.43 -7.38 19.08
N LEU A 552 -11.95 -8.12 18.10
CA LEU A 552 -12.70 -9.35 18.33
C LEU A 552 -11.85 -10.39 19.07
N HIS A 553 -10.61 -10.59 18.63
CA HIS A 553 -9.69 -11.52 19.28
C HIS A 553 -9.38 -11.13 20.74
N ALA A 554 -9.12 -9.85 21.01
CA ALA A 554 -8.75 -9.38 22.34
C ALA A 554 -9.95 -9.23 23.30
N GLY A 555 -11.12 -8.86 22.77
CA GLY A 555 -12.30 -8.43 23.54
C GLY A 555 -13.41 -9.48 23.71
N MET A 556 -13.52 -10.49 22.84
CA MET A 556 -14.50 -11.56 23.04
C MET A 556 -14.18 -12.38 24.31
N ALA A 557 -15.23 -12.72 25.06
CA ALA A 557 -15.16 -13.67 26.15
C ALA A 557 -14.82 -15.08 25.62
N THR A 558 -14.22 -15.92 26.49
CA THR A 558 -14.19 -17.37 26.27
C THR A 558 -15.46 -18.04 26.78
N PHE A 559 -15.73 -19.27 26.34
CA PHE A 559 -16.85 -20.09 26.85
C PHE A 559 -16.89 -20.13 28.39
N ALA A 560 -15.72 -20.34 29.02
CA ALA A 560 -15.56 -20.34 30.47
C ALA A 560 -15.86 -18.97 31.12
N GLN A 561 -15.45 -17.86 30.50
CA GLN A 561 -15.77 -16.51 30.99
C GLN A 561 -17.25 -16.15 30.82
N ALA A 562 -17.92 -16.72 29.81
CA ALA A 562 -19.33 -16.48 29.53
C ALA A 562 -20.28 -17.41 30.32
N GLY A 563 -19.75 -18.39 31.07
CA GLY A 563 -20.57 -19.41 31.74
C GLY A 563 -21.29 -20.37 30.78
N VAL A 564 -20.85 -20.44 29.52
CA VAL A 564 -21.48 -21.25 28.47
C VAL A 564 -20.76 -22.59 28.37
N SER A 565 -21.48 -23.69 28.55
CA SER A 565 -20.96 -25.04 28.34
C SER A 565 -20.41 -25.20 26.92
N GLY A 566 -19.10 -25.41 26.79
CA GLY A 566 -18.47 -25.70 25.51
C GLY A 566 -18.96 -27.05 24.95
N ALA A 567 -19.09 -27.16 23.63
CA ALA A 567 -19.71 -28.33 22.97
C ALA A 567 -18.99 -29.68 23.18
N ASN A 568 -17.76 -29.68 23.70
CA ASN A 568 -17.02 -30.89 24.09
C ASN A 568 -17.26 -31.30 25.56
N GLY A 569 -18.07 -30.53 26.31
CA GLY A 569 -18.34 -30.71 27.74
C GLY A 569 -19.36 -31.80 28.09
N SER A 570 -19.26 -32.98 27.47
CA SER A 570 -20.13 -34.13 27.79
C SER A 570 -19.43 -35.49 27.70
N GLN A 571 -18.20 -35.58 28.23
CA GLN A 571 -17.78 -36.84 28.87
C GLN A 571 -18.17 -36.75 30.33
N SER A 572 -19.34 -37.31 30.66
CA SER A 572 -19.78 -37.50 32.04
C SER A 572 -18.86 -38.50 32.73
N ASP A 573 -18.25 -38.12 33.85
CA ASP A 573 -17.49 -39.02 34.71
C ASP A 573 -18.41 -40.14 35.23
N PRO A 574 -18.16 -41.43 34.91
CA PRO A 574 -18.99 -42.54 35.39
C PRO A 574 -18.97 -42.73 36.92
N ALA A 575 -18.01 -42.13 37.63
CA ALA A 575 -17.86 -42.31 39.07
C ALA A 575 -18.98 -41.65 39.91
N ALA A 576 -19.67 -40.64 39.38
CA ALA A 576 -20.64 -39.84 40.14
C ALA A 576 -22.03 -40.49 40.32
N ALA A 577 -22.27 -41.69 39.76
CA ALA A 577 -23.59 -42.34 39.73
C ALA A 577 -23.78 -43.45 40.81
N ARG A 578 -22.96 -43.48 41.86
CA ARG A 578 -23.07 -44.40 43.00
C ARG A 578 -22.67 -43.77 44.33
N ALA A 579 -23.60 -43.00 44.91
CA ALA A 579 -23.66 -42.61 46.31
C ALA A 579 -25.13 -42.51 46.73
#